data_AF-A0A7C9D6B6-F1
#
_entry.id   AF-A0A7C9D6B6-F1
#
_cell.length_a   1.000
_cell.length_b   1.000
_cell.length_c   1.000
_cell.angle_alpha   90.00
_cell.angle_beta   90.00
_cell.angle_gamma   90.00
#
_symmetry.space_group_name_H-M   'P 1'
#
loop_
_entity.id
_entity.type
_entity.pdbx_description
1 polymer ?
#
loop_
_entity_poly.entity_id
_entity_poly.type
_entity_poly.pdbx_seq_one_letter_code
_entity_poly.pdbx_strand_id
1 'polypeptide(L)'
;HKGLLKALAEVFLESQRRICVVHFYRNFARDFPGGKLHSLFFTAANAYNGYVHAKAMEKIKKENPKAYNYVMEEKTHLWARSHKGQSGSLVNMAEKRRRNKKQKRPIGRPPKEGSSKSTKKLKQSHTPQAE
;
A
#
# COMPACT_ATOMS: atom_id res chain seq x y z
N HIS A 1 -15.96 -21.37 19.48
CA HIS A 1 -14.93 -20.56 20.17
C HIS A 1 -15.45 -19.52 21.19
N LYS A 2 -16.78 -19.34 21.41
CA LYS A 2 -17.30 -18.22 22.22
C LYS A 2 -16.80 -18.19 23.68
N GLY A 3 -16.80 -19.31 24.41
CA GLY A 3 -16.36 -19.36 25.82
C GLY A 3 -14.89 -18.94 26.03
N LEU A 4 -13.96 -19.50 25.25
CA LEU A 4 -12.53 -19.15 25.35
C LEU A 4 -12.27 -17.65 25.08
N LEU A 5 -13.04 -17.03 24.18
CA LEU A 5 -12.92 -15.60 23.89
C LEU A 5 -13.39 -14.69 25.04
N LYS A 6 -14.21 -15.20 25.97
CA LYS A 6 -14.60 -14.50 27.20
C LYS A 6 -13.48 -14.61 28.25
N ALA A 7 -13.09 -15.84 28.62
CA ALA A 7 -12.03 -16.08 29.61
C ALA A 7 -10.70 -15.40 29.24
N LEU A 8 -10.28 -15.47 27.97
CA LEU A 8 -9.07 -14.77 27.49
C LEU A 8 -9.22 -13.24 27.40
N ALA A 9 -10.41 -12.67 27.58
CA ALA A 9 -10.60 -11.21 27.63
C ALA A 9 -10.53 -10.72 29.08
N GLU A 10 -11.04 -11.53 30.01
CA GLU A 10 -10.97 -11.29 31.46
C GLU A 10 -9.53 -11.39 31.98
N VAL A 11 -8.73 -12.34 31.47
CA VAL A 11 -7.32 -12.53 31.89
C VAL A 11 -6.31 -11.66 31.12
N PHE A 12 -6.55 -11.37 29.83
CA PHE A 12 -5.58 -10.67 28.96
C PHE A 12 -6.18 -9.43 28.27
N LEU A 13 -6.68 -8.51 29.09
CA LEU A 13 -7.37 -7.27 28.72
C LEU A 13 -6.68 -6.47 27.58
N GLU A 14 -5.36 -6.30 27.63
CA GLU A 14 -4.59 -5.51 26.65
C GLU A 14 -4.22 -6.29 25.37
N SER A 15 -4.46 -7.60 25.32
CA SER A 15 -3.96 -8.42 24.22
C SER A 15 -4.78 -8.23 22.92
N GLN A 16 -4.13 -7.74 21.86
CA GLN A 16 -4.69 -7.78 20.50
C GLN A 16 -4.70 -9.23 19.97
N ARG A 17 -5.70 -10.01 20.38
CA ARG A 17 -5.86 -11.42 20.00
C ARG A 17 -6.07 -11.56 18.49
N ARG A 18 -5.09 -12.11 17.79
CA ARG A 18 -5.21 -12.45 16.36
C ARG A 18 -6.02 -13.72 16.15
N ILE A 19 -6.85 -13.72 15.11
CA ILE A 19 -7.52 -14.92 14.63
C ILE A 19 -6.53 -15.70 13.76
N CYS A 20 -6.35 -16.99 14.03
CA CYS A 20 -5.52 -17.85 13.19
C CYS A 20 -6.12 -17.94 11.78
N VAL A 21 -5.39 -17.44 10.77
CA VAL A 21 -5.83 -17.38 9.37
C VAL A 21 -6.25 -18.75 8.83
N VAL A 22 -5.57 -19.83 9.24
CA VAL A 22 -5.93 -21.21 8.86
C VAL A 22 -7.29 -21.63 9.43
N HIS A 23 -7.60 -21.25 10.68
CA HIS A 23 -8.91 -21.53 11.29
C HIS A 23 -10.01 -20.63 10.72
N PHE A 24 -9.72 -19.37 10.39
CA PHE A 24 -10.66 -18.49 9.72
C PHE A 24 -10.99 -19.02 8.30
N TYR A 25 -9.98 -19.46 7.54
CA TYR A 25 -10.20 -20.10 6.25
C TYR A 25 -11.00 -21.40 6.37
N ARG A 26 -10.72 -22.27 7.35
CA ARG A 26 -11.48 -23.51 7.56
C ARG A 26 -12.97 -23.28 7.84
N ASN A 27 -13.33 -22.16 8.48
CA ASN A 27 -14.74 -21.78 8.64
C ASN A 27 -15.31 -21.27 7.30
N PHE A 28 -14.65 -20.29 6.67
CA PHE A 28 -15.02 -19.72 5.38
C PHE A 28 -15.23 -20.78 4.28
N ALA A 29 -14.35 -21.79 4.22
CA ALA A 29 -14.37 -22.83 3.19
C ALA A 29 -15.54 -23.83 3.29
N ARG A 30 -16.30 -23.82 4.40
CA ARG A 30 -17.55 -24.59 4.53
C ARG A 30 -18.65 -23.99 3.65
N ASP A 31 -18.73 -22.67 3.62
CA ASP A 31 -19.79 -21.91 2.95
C ASP A 31 -19.32 -21.43 1.56
N PHE A 32 -18.00 -21.27 1.38
CA PHE A 32 -17.36 -20.75 0.16
C PHE A 32 -16.16 -21.60 -0.31
N PRO A 33 -16.35 -22.89 -0.65
CA PRO A 33 -15.29 -23.73 -1.19
C PRO A 33 -14.79 -23.24 -2.56
N GLY A 34 -13.48 -23.32 -2.80
CA GLY A 34 -12.90 -23.10 -4.14
C GLY A 34 -11.43 -22.68 -4.13
N GLY A 35 -10.60 -23.29 -5.00
CA GLY A 35 -9.15 -23.03 -5.06
C GLY A 35 -8.77 -21.58 -5.40
N LYS A 36 -9.59 -20.89 -6.22
CA LYS A 36 -9.42 -19.45 -6.48
C LYS A 36 -9.62 -18.62 -5.19
N LEU A 37 -10.71 -18.87 -4.47
CA LEU A 37 -11.04 -18.17 -3.23
C LEU A 37 -9.98 -18.44 -2.16
N HIS A 38 -9.48 -19.68 -2.04
CA HIS A 38 -8.32 -20.02 -1.21
C HIS A 38 -7.11 -19.13 -1.51
N SER A 39 -6.66 -19.09 -2.77
CA SER A 39 -5.49 -18.31 -3.19
C SER A 39 -5.67 -16.81 -2.91
N LEU A 40 -6.85 -16.25 -3.22
CA LEU A 40 -7.16 -14.85 -2.97
C LEU A 40 -7.27 -14.51 -1.47
N PHE A 41 -7.88 -15.39 -0.66
CA PHE A 41 -8.00 -15.24 0.79
C PHE A 41 -6.63 -15.22 1.47
N PHE A 42 -5.77 -16.20 1.18
CA PHE A 42 -4.41 -16.22 1.73
C PHE A 42 -3.54 -15.07 1.21
N THR A 43 -3.79 -14.57 -0.01
CA THR A 43 -3.18 -13.33 -0.52
C THR A 43 -3.63 -12.11 0.28
N ALA A 44 -4.94 -11.98 0.58
CA ALA A 44 -5.49 -10.88 1.37
C ALA A 44 -4.98 -10.90 2.82
N ALA A 45 -4.96 -12.07 3.45
CA ALA A 45 -4.53 -12.24 4.84
C ALA A 45 -3.02 -11.99 5.02
N ASN A 46 -2.17 -12.53 4.13
CA ASN A 46 -0.72 -12.37 4.21
C ASN A 46 -0.19 -11.03 3.64
N ALA A 47 -1.04 -10.23 2.99
CA ALA A 47 -0.64 -8.94 2.43
C ALA A 47 0.00 -8.03 3.48
N TYR A 48 1.24 -7.57 3.21
CA TYR A 48 1.95 -6.59 4.04
C TYR A 48 1.49 -5.13 3.80
N ASN A 49 0.69 -4.89 2.77
CA ASN A 49 0.33 -3.56 2.29
C ASN A 49 -1.18 -3.49 2.01
N GLY A 50 -1.88 -2.49 2.55
CA GLY A 50 -3.33 -2.34 2.40
C GLY A 50 -3.82 -2.32 0.94
N TYR A 51 -3.00 -1.81 0.01
CA TYR A 51 -3.30 -1.87 -1.43
C TYR A 51 -3.36 -3.29 -2.01
N VAL A 52 -2.48 -4.19 -1.55
CA VAL A 52 -2.46 -5.60 -1.99
C VAL A 52 -3.64 -6.35 -1.37
N HIS A 53 -3.94 -6.06 -0.10
CA HIS A 53 -5.12 -6.55 0.59
C HIS A 53 -6.41 -6.12 -0.13
N ALA A 54 -6.59 -4.83 -0.39
CA ALA A 54 -7.75 -4.29 -1.12
C ALA A 54 -7.91 -4.93 -2.50
N LYS A 55 -6.84 -5.06 -3.30
CA LYS A 55 -6.90 -5.74 -4.60
C LYS A 55 -7.22 -7.23 -4.52
N ALA A 56 -6.86 -7.92 -3.44
CA ALA A 56 -7.28 -9.30 -3.21
C ALA A 56 -8.77 -9.37 -2.83
N MET A 57 -9.24 -8.47 -1.96
CA MET A 57 -10.63 -8.36 -1.56
C MET A 57 -11.56 -7.94 -2.72
N GLU A 58 -11.12 -7.04 -3.61
CA GLU A 58 -11.81 -6.71 -4.87
C GLU A 58 -12.00 -7.94 -5.76
N LYS A 59 -10.99 -8.81 -5.87
CA LYS A 59 -11.09 -10.07 -6.63
C LYS A 59 -12.04 -11.05 -5.96
N ILE A 60 -12.01 -11.18 -4.63
CA ILE A 60 -12.98 -12.00 -3.88
C ILE A 60 -14.41 -11.49 -4.15
N LYS A 61 -14.64 -10.16 -4.09
CA LYS A 61 -15.95 -9.55 -4.36
C LYS A 61 -16.47 -9.82 -5.78
N LYS A 62 -15.56 -9.93 -6.77
CA LYS A 62 -15.89 -10.27 -8.17
C LYS A 62 -16.20 -11.75 -8.37
N GLU A 63 -15.51 -12.64 -7.66
CA GLU A 63 -15.74 -14.09 -7.75
C GLU A 63 -16.98 -14.51 -6.94
N ASN A 64 -17.18 -13.95 -5.73
CA ASN A 64 -18.37 -14.15 -4.91
C ASN A 64 -18.60 -12.98 -3.91
N PRO A 65 -19.67 -12.18 -4.05
CA PRO A 65 -19.93 -11.05 -3.17
C PRO A 65 -20.37 -11.46 -1.74
N LYS A 66 -20.99 -12.64 -1.56
CA LYS A 66 -21.32 -13.17 -0.23
C LYS A 66 -20.05 -13.53 0.55
N ALA A 67 -19.09 -14.14 -0.14
CA ALA A 67 -17.77 -14.45 0.41
C ALA A 67 -16.99 -13.19 0.84
N TYR A 68 -17.07 -12.11 0.05
CA TYR A 68 -16.51 -10.81 0.43
C TYR A 68 -17.17 -10.25 1.71
N ASN A 69 -18.50 -10.28 1.80
CA ASN A 69 -19.22 -9.78 2.98
C ASN A 69 -18.84 -10.54 4.27
N TYR A 70 -18.82 -11.88 4.22
CA TYR A 70 -18.39 -12.72 5.36
C TYR A 70 -17.00 -12.36 5.88
N VAL A 71 -16.05 -12.13 4.96
CA VAL A 71 -14.65 -11.80 5.31
C VAL A 71 -14.50 -10.34 5.79
N MET A 72 -15.45 -9.47 5.47
CA MET A 72 -15.52 -8.08 5.93
C MET A 72 -16.28 -7.88 7.25
N GLU A 73 -17.16 -8.80 7.63
CA GLU A 73 -17.86 -8.80 8.93
C GLU A 73 -16.86 -8.95 10.09
N GLU A 74 -15.85 -9.82 9.92
CA GLU A 74 -14.78 -10.00 10.90
C GLU A 74 -13.71 -8.90 10.79
N LYS A 75 -13.35 -8.30 11.93
CA LYS A 75 -12.51 -7.10 11.99
C LYS A 75 -11.15 -7.34 11.34
N THR A 76 -10.89 -6.63 10.24
CA THR A 76 -9.74 -6.87 9.33
C THR A 76 -8.38 -6.92 10.05
N HIS A 77 -8.21 -6.18 11.15
CA HIS A 77 -6.96 -6.16 11.91
C HIS A 77 -6.67 -7.43 12.74
N LEU A 78 -7.69 -8.24 13.02
CA LEU A 78 -7.54 -9.49 13.77
C LEU A 78 -6.92 -10.60 12.91
N TRP A 79 -7.14 -10.58 11.59
CA TRP A 79 -6.73 -11.65 10.68
C TRP A 79 -5.76 -11.21 9.57
N ALA A 80 -5.84 -9.97 9.05
CA ALA A 80 -4.95 -9.49 8.00
C ALA A 80 -3.63 -8.90 8.55
N ARG A 81 -2.50 -9.24 7.92
CA ARG A 81 -1.16 -8.78 8.31
C ARG A 81 -0.90 -7.30 8.02
N SER A 82 -1.59 -6.75 7.02
CA SER A 82 -1.51 -5.35 6.58
C SER A 82 -2.18 -4.38 7.56
N HIS A 83 -3.20 -4.84 8.27
CA HIS A 83 -3.97 -4.07 9.23
C HIS A 83 -3.45 -4.39 10.64
N LYS A 84 -2.31 -3.79 11.02
CA LYS A 84 -1.89 -3.80 12.43
C LYS A 84 -2.84 -2.89 13.24
N GLY A 85 -3.23 -3.33 14.43
CA GLY A 85 -4.47 -2.87 15.08
C GLY A 85 -4.50 -1.41 15.48
N GLN A 86 -5.70 -0.82 15.40
CA GLN A 86 -6.01 0.48 15.97
C GLN A 86 -6.33 0.33 17.46
N SER A 87 -5.31 0.50 18.30
CA SER A 87 -5.48 0.79 19.73
C SER A 87 -4.38 1.76 20.15
N GLY A 88 -4.71 3.04 20.28
CA GLY A 88 -3.77 4.10 20.66
C GLY A 88 -2.93 4.68 19.52
N SER A 89 -3.44 5.76 18.90
CA SER A 89 -2.67 6.79 18.18
C SER A 89 -1.94 6.44 16.86
N LEU A 90 -1.46 7.50 16.19
CA LEU A 90 -0.54 7.56 15.05
C LEU A 90 -0.82 6.68 13.82
N VAL A 91 -1.94 6.94 13.15
CA VAL A 91 -2.06 6.66 11.71
C VAL A 91 -1.01 7.44 10.89
N ASN A 92 -0.69 6.92 9.71
CA ASN A 92 0.09 7.58 8.64
C ASN A 92 1.59 7.83 8.92
N MET A 93 2.42 6.79 8.72
CA MET A 93 3.84 6.92 8.37
C MET A 93 4.17 6.37 6.97
N ALA A 94 3.77 5.12 6.66
CA ALA A 94 4.01 4.51 5.35
C ALA A 94 3.37 5.30 4.19
N GLU A 95 2.18 5.85 4.43
CA GLU A 95 1.43 6.67 3.48
C GLU A 95 2.13 8.01 3.19
N LYS A 96 2.66 8.68 4.23
CA LYS A 96 3.44 9.93 4.09
C LYS A 96 4.72 9.72 3.27
N ARG A 97 5.44 8.60 3.48
CA ARG A 97 6.64 8.25 2.70
C ARG A 97 6.35 8.10 1.20
N ARG A 98 5.18 7.53 0.83
CA ARG A 98 4.75 7.43 -0.58
C ARG A 98 4.37 8.79 -1.18
N ARG A 99 3.64 9.62 -0.42
CA ARG A 99 3.18 10.94 -0.87
C ARG A 99 4.36 11.89 -1.16
N ASN A 100 5.35 11.92 -0.27
CA ASN A 100 6.59 12.71 -0.43
C ASN A 100 7.42 12.23 -1.66
N LYS A 101 7.56 10.92 -1.88
CA LYS A 101 8.23 10.37 -3.08
C LYS A 101 7.50 10.71 -4.40
N LYS A 102 6.18 10.95 -4.39
CA LYS A 102 5.43 11.39 -5.57
C LYS A 102 5.62 12.89 -5.86
N GLN A 103 5.85 13.71 -4.83
CA GLN A 103 6.08 15.16 -4.97
C GLN A 103 7.52 15.50 -5.40
N LYS A 104 8.54 14.73 -4.96
CA LYS A 104 9.94 14.95 -5.34
C LYS A 104 10.34 14.33 -6.70
N ARG A 105 9.58 14.59 -7.76
CA ARG A 105 10.04 14.35 -9.15
C ARG A 105 10.41 15.70 -9.79
N PRO A 106 11.69 16.00 -10.04
CA PRO A 106 12.07 17.24 -10.71
C PRO A 106 11.52 17.26 -12.15
N ILE A 107 11.12 18.44 -12.60
CA ILE A 107 10.63 18.69 -13.96
C ILE A 107 11.82 18.69 -14.92
N GLY A 108 11.67 18.06 -16.09
CA GLY A 108 12.50 18.27 -17.28
C GLY A 108 14.02 18.06 -17.14
N ARG A 109 14.54 16.95 -17.67
CA ARG A 109 15.92 16.94 -18.19
C ARG A 109 15.88 17.63 -19.57
N PRO A 110 16.55 18.78 -19.78
CA PRO A 110 16.64 19.36 -21.12
C PRO A 110 17.48 18.45 -22.05
N PRO A 111 17.25 18.48 -23.37
CA PRO A 111 18.09 17.78 -24.35
C PRO A 111 19.55 18.21 -24.27
N LYS A 112 20.47 17.32 -24.65
CA LYS A 112 21.87 17.66 -24.91
C LYS A 112 22.11 17.64 -26.42
N GLU A 113 22.10 18.81 -27.04
CA GLU A 113 22.67 18.99 -28.38
C GLU A 113 24.19 19.21 -28.27
N GLY A 114 24.93 18.85 -29.32
CA GLY A 114 26.38 18.73 -29.27
C GLY A 114 27.09 19.67 -30.24
N SER A 115 28.21 20.24 -29.77
CA SER A 115 29.40 20.60 -30.57
C SER A 115 29.21 21.42 -31.86
N SER A 116 29.54 22.72 -31.83
CA SER A 116 30.88 23.20 -32.23
C SER A 116 30.98 24.70 -32.62
N LYS A 117 32.17 25.28 -32.36
CA LYS A 117 32.91 26.31 -33.12
C LYS A 117 32.17 27.52 -33.77
N SER A 118 32.27 28.67 -33.08
CA SER A 118 32.85 29.95 -33.58
C SER A 118 32.34 30.63 -34.88
N THR A 119 31.93 31.92 -34.78
CA THR A 119 32.27 32.98 -35.76
C THR A 119 32.10 34.42 -35.20
N LYS A 120 32.61 35.44 -35.92
CA LYS A 120 32.98 36.82 -35.47
C LYS A 120 31.92 37.93 -35.69
N LYS A 121 32.24 39.15 -35.17
CA LYS A 121 31.85 40.53 -35.57
C LYS A 121 30.48 41.05 -35.05
N LEU A 122 30.17 42.37 -35.01
CA LEU A 122 30.71 43.66 -35.56
C LEU A 122 30.54 44.80 -34.47
N LYS A 123 30.98 46.07 -34.50
CA LYS A 123 31.69 46.95 -35.47
C LYS A 123 32.60 48.06 -34.85
N GLN A 124 32.16 48.80 -33.83
CA GLN A 124 32.50 50.25 -33.65
C GLN A 124 33.69 50.50 -32.70
N SER A 125 34.75 51.33 -32.93
CA SER A 125 35.14 52.43 -33.85
C SER A 125 35.27 53.81 -33.17
N HIS A 126 36.11 54.71 -33.74
CA HIS A 126 36.56 56.04 -33.24
C HIS A 126 37.75 55.99 -32.23
N THR A 127 38.80 56.81 -32.28
CA THR A 127 39.37 57.75 -33.32
C THR A 127 40.89 57.97 -33.04
N PRO A 128 41.71 58.58 -33.93
CA PRO A 128 43.18 58.52 -33.86
C PRO A 128 43.90 59.74 -33.26
N GLN A 129 45.13 59.52 -32.79
CA GLN A 129 46.33 60.40 -32.81
C GLN A 129 47.54 59.49 -33.11
N ALA A 130 48.55 59.80 -33.93
CA ALA A 130 49.09 61.05 -34.48
C ALA A 130 50.08 61.79 -33.55
N GLU A 131 51.29 61.23 -33.44
CA GLU A 131 52.61 61.89 -33.48
C GLU A 131 53.62 60.88 -34.07
#